data_AF-A0A3C1XCT4-F1
#
_entry.id   AF-A0A3C1XCT4-F1
#
_cell.length_a   1.000
_cell.length_b   1.000
_cell.length_c   1.000
_cell.angle_alpha   90.00
_cell.angle_beta   90.00
_cell.angle_gamma   90.00
#
_symmetry.space_group_name_H-M   'P 1'
#
loop_
_entity.id
_entity.type
_entity.pdbx_description
1 polymer ?
#
loop_
_entity_poly.entity_id
_entity_poly.type
_entity_poly.pdbx_seq_one_letter_code
_entity_poly.pdbx_strand_id
1 'polypeptide(L)' 'EYMNSNKFDEYLVQVVHDFKALQEEEVNIISNDFLQLVNGGAFHDGDAIALEIMGISAQHERREV' A
#
# COMPACT_ATOMS: atom_id res chain seq x y z
N GLU A 1 3.42 -16.47 -10.50
CA GLU A 1 3.10 -16.90 -11.88
C GLU A 1 2.39 -15.80 -12.68
N TYR A 2 1.43 -15.07 -12.10
CA TYR A 2 0.67 -14.00 -12.78
C TYR A 2 1.50 -12.89 -13.46
N MET A 3 2.62 -12.46 -12.87
CA MET A 3 3.46 -11.37 -13.41
C MET A 3 4.62 -11.84 -14.30
N ASN A 4 4.78 -13.16 -14.51
CA ASN A 4 5.98 -13.72 -15.13
C ASN A 4 5.98 -13.68 -16.67
N SER A 5 4.93 -13.15 -17.32
CA SER A 5 4.77 -13.20 -18.78
C SER A 5 4.92 -11.84 -19.49
N ASN A 6 5.15 -10.76 -18.74
CA ASN A 6 5.22 -9.40 -19.31
C ASN A 6 6.67 -8.92 -19.40
N LYS A 7 7.03 -8.45 -20.60
CA LYS A 7 8.36 -7.99 -21.06
C LYS A 7 8.84 -6.68 -20.40
N PHE A 8 8.44 -6.42 -19.15
CA PHE A 8 9.06 -5.43 -18.27
C PHE A 8 10.14 -6.15 -17.46
N ASP A 9 11.05 -6.80 -18.18
CA ASP A 9 12.05 -7.71 -17.63
C ASP A 9 13.18 -6.91 -16.95
N GLU A 10 13.45 -7.31 -15.71
CA GLU A 10 14.69 -7.19 -14.91
C GLU A 10 14.87 -6.03 -13.91
N TYR A 11 14.24 -4.87 -14.06
CA TYR A 11 14.53 -3.72 -13.16
C TYR A 11 13.38 -3.24 -12.27
N LEU A 12 12.16 -3.73 -12.46
CA LEU A 12 11.00 -3.33 -11.66
C LEU A 12 10.60 -4.47 -10.72
N VAL A 13 11.09 -4.38 -9.48
CA VAL A 13 10.76 -5.32 -8.39
C VAL A 13 9.75 -4.70 -7.43
N GLN A 14 8.99 -5.55 -6.75
CA GLN A 14 8.10 -5.10 -5.67
C GLN A 14 8.92 -4.42 -4.56
N VAL A 15 8.39 -3.32 -4.02
CA VAL A 15 9.01 -2.60 -2.90
C VAL A 15 9.16 -3.54 -1.70
N VAL A 16 10.38 -3.60 -1.14
CA VAL A 16 10.66 -4.37 0.07
C VAL A 16 10.03 -3.68 1.28
N HIS A 17 9.31 -4.45 2.08
CA HIS A 17 8.69 -3.94 3.30
C HIS A 17 9.64 -4.11 4.51
N ASP A 18 10.33 -3.03 4.89
CA ASP A 18 11.12 -2.97 6.12
C ASP A 18 10.33 -2.29 7.23
N PHE A 19 9.56 -3.08 7.99
CA PHE A 19 8.72 -2.56 9.05
C PHE A 19 9.52 -1.91 10.19
N LYS A 20 10.72 -2.42 10.50
CA LYS A 20 11.54 -1.90 11.60
C LYS A 20 12.10 -0.53 11.26
N ALA A 21 12.67 -0.36 10.07
CA ALA A 21 13.14 0.94 9.61
C ALA A 21 12.00 1.96 9.55
N LEU A 22 10.81 1.57 9.08
CA LEU A 22 9.64 2.45 9.08
C LEU A 22 9.22 2.88 10.50
N GLN A 23 9.35 2.01 11.51
CA GLN A 23 9.05 2.38 12.90
C GLN A 23 10.05 3.37 13.47
N GLU A 24 11.31 3.31 13.03
CA GLU A 24 12.37 4.22 13.46
C GLU A 24 12.18 5.65 12.94
N GLU A 25 11.41 5.83 11.87
CA GLU A 25 11.06 7.15 11.29
C GLU A 25 9.93 7.90 12.06
N GLU A 26 9.44 7.35 13.19
CA GLU A 26 8.39 7.96 14.03
C GLU A 26 7.08 8.29 13.27
N VAL A 27 6.76 7.53 12.22
CA VAL A 27 5.55 7.68 11.41
C VAL A 27 4.43 6.72 11.84
N ASN A 28 3.18 7.07 11.51
CA ASN A 28 2.07 6.12 11.60
C ASN A 28 2.12 5.15 10.41
N ILE A 29 2.26 3.85 10.67
CA ILE A 29 2.43 2.83 9.63
C ILE A 29 1.10 2.08 9.43
N ILE A 30 0.61 2.06 8.20
CA ILE A 30 -0.56 1.27 7.80
C ILE A 30 -0.07 0.23 6.81
N SER A 31 -0.06 -1.04 7.24
CA SER A 31 0.35 -2.18 6.42
C SER A 31 -0.87 -3.07 6.20
N ASN A 32 -1.36 -3.10 4.96
CA ASN A 32 -2.53 -3.87 4.56
C ASN A 32 -2.37 -4.32 3.10
N ASP A 33 -3.28 -5.15 2.61
CA ASP A 33 -3.30 -5.53 1.19
C ASP A 33 -3.93 -4.40 0.36
N PHE A 34 -3.07 -3.65 -0.34
CA PHE A 34 -3.46 -2.60 -1.28
C PHE A 34 -3.09 -2.96 -2.73
N LEU A 35 -2.90 -4.24 -3.04
CA LEU A 35 -2.51 -4.68 -4.38
C LEU A 35 -3.74 -5.05 -5.21
N GLN A 36 -3.84 -4.44 -6.40
CA GLN A 36 -4.79 -4.85 -7.42
C GLN A 36 -4.05 -5.38 -8.65
N LEU A 37 -4.24 -6.67 -8.95
CA LEU A 37 -3.68 -7.31 -10.14
C LEU A 37 -4.68 -7.23 -11.31
N VAL A 38 -4.35 -6.45 -12.34
CA VAL A 38 -5.25 -6.21 -13.49
C VAL A 38 -4.50 -6.40 -14.79
N ASN A 39 -5.01 -7.27 -15.68
CA ASN A 39 -4.48 -7.49 -17.03
C ASN A 39 -2.94 -7.69 -17.08
N GLY A 40 -2.37 -8.39 -16.09
CA GLY A 40 -0.93 -8.64 -16.00
C GLY A 40 -0.08 -7.49 -15.45
N GLY A 41 -0.71 -6.42 -14.96
CA GLY A 41 -0.07 -5.34 -14.20
C GLY A 41 -0.35 -5.44 -12.70
N ALA A 42 0.52 -4.81 -11.90
CA ALA A 42 0.35 -4.59 -10.48
C ALA A 42 0.03 -3.11 -10.23
N PHE A 43 -1.15 -2.85 -9.65
CA PHE A 43 -1.68 -1.53 -9.37
C PHE A 43 -2.08 -1.41 -7.90
N HIS A 44 -2.44 -0.21 -7.48
CA HIS A 44 -3.03 0.01 -6.17
C HIS A 44 -4.53 -0.36 -6.18
N ASP A 45 -4.99 -1.02 -5.12
CA ASP A 45 -6.41 -1.07 -4.80
C ASP A 45 -6.84 0.31 -4.24
N GLY A 46 -7.41 1.13 -5.12
CA GLY A 46 -7.78 2.51 -4.80
C GLY A 46 -8.90 2.61 -3.76
N ASP A 47 -9.84 1.67 -3.74
CA ASP A 47 -10.95 1.67 -2.81
C ASP A 47 -10.47 1.32 -1.39
N ALA A 48 -9.60 0.32 -1.27
CA ALA A 48 -8.99 -0.05 0.01
C ALA A 48 -8.14 1.08 0.60
N ILE A 49 -7.34 1.77 -0.24
CA ILE A 49 -6.55 2.94 0.19
C ILE A 49 -7.46 4.09 0.62
N ALA A 50 -8.48 4.41 -0.17
CA ALA A 50 -9.41 5.49 0.15
C ALA A 50 -10.14 5.24 1.48
N LEU A 51 -10.53 3.99 1.75
CA LEU A 51 -11.18 3.62 3.00
C LEU A 51 -10.30 3.89 4.23
N GLU A 52 -9.01 3.55 4.16
CA GLU A 52 -8.05 3.80 5.24
C GLU A 52 -7.85 5.32 5.47
N ILE A 53 -7.68 6.09 4.40
CA ILE A 53 -7.54 7.56 4.50
C ILE A 53 -8.76 8.18 5.19
N MET A 54 -9.97 7.81 4.76
CA MET A 54 -11.21 8.33 5.35
C MET A 54 -11.37 7.85 6.81
N GLY A 55 -10.96 6.62 7.11
CA GLY A 55 -10.94 6.07 8.46
C GLY A 55 -10.06 6.86 9.42
N ILE A 56 -8.84 7.23 9.00
CA ILE A 56 -7.91 8.07 9.78
C ILE A 56 -8.51 9.46 10.01
N SER A 57 -9.04 10.10 8.96
CA SER A 57 -9.65 11.43 9.06
C SER A 57 -10.77 11.45 10.10
N ALA A 58 -11.69 10.48 10.01
CA ALA A 58 -12.82 10.40 10.94
C ALA A 58 -12.36 10.07 12.38
N GLN A 59 -11.30 9.27 12.56
CA GLN A 59 -10.72 9.02 13.88
C GLN A 59 -10.09 10.26 14.49
N HIS A 60 -9.42 11.08 13.67
CA HIS A 60 -8.82 12.33 14.11
C HIS A 60 -9.90 13.31 14.59
N GLU A 61 -10.95 13.52 13.79
CA GLU A 61 -12.09 14.36 14.17
C GLU A 61 -12.70 13.96 15.51
N ARG A 62 -12.90 12.65 15.77
CA ARG A 62 -13.46 12.16 17.04
C ARG A 62 -12.54 12.37 18.25
N ARG A 63 -11.24 12.55 18.06
CA ARG A 63 -10.29 12.79 19.15
C ARG A 63 -10.18 14.27 19.53
N GLU A 64 -10.61 15.16 18.64
CA GLU A 64 -10.62 16.61 18.87
C GLU A 64 -11.93 17.13 19.48
N VAL A 65 -12.94 16.26 19.60
CA VAL A 65 -14.23 16.51 20.29
C VAL A 65 -14.20 15.93 21.69
#